data_AF-A0A6L7TYZ1-F1
#
_entry.id   AF-A0A6L7TYZ1-F1
#
_cell.length_a   1.000
_cell.length_b   1.000
_cell.length_c   1.000
_cell.angle_alpha   90.00
_cell.angle_beta   90.00
_cell.angle_gamma   90.00
#
_symmetry.space_group_name_H-M   'P 1'
#
loop_
_entity.id
_entity.type
_entity.pdbx_description
1 polymer ?
#
loop_
_entity_poly.entity_id
_entity_poly.type
_entity_poly.pdbx_seq_one_letter_code
_entity_poly.pdbx_strand_id
1 'polypeptide(L)'
;MEELLRVFEEITRENFPELDLEKFLPALREEIKRKKYDLQDETLLETALRDDRKTFKDSFLEMLEEKAAREDGGKAFFLSDEGQSETISILMTNVEHTIDYYYNTIIGKHFSAS
;
A
#
# COMPACT_ATOMS: atom_id res chain seq x y z
N MET A 1 -0.91 -6.50 10.24
CA MET A 1 -0.10 -6.72 9.00
C MET A 1 -0.63 -7.75 7.99
N GLU A 2 -1.19 -8.90 8.41
CA GLU A 2 -1.73 -9.89 7.44
C GLU A 2 -2.90 -9.32 6.61
N GLU A 3 -3.68 -8.37 7.14
CA GLU A 3 -4.74 -7.69 6.38
C GLU A 3 -4.18 -6.83 5.24
N LEU A 4 -3.04 -6.15 5.43
CA LEU A 4 -2.38 -5.40 4.37
C LEU A 4 -1.98 -6.31 3.21
N LEU A 5 -1.42 -7.49 3.53
CA LEU A 5 -1.03 -8.48 2.53
C LEU A 5 -2.24 -8.99 1.75
N ARG A 6 -3.37 -9.24 2.42
CA ARG A 6 -4.61 -9.67 1.77
C ARG A 6 -5.18 -8.60 0.85
N VAL A 7 -5.24 -7.35 1.31
CA VAL A 7 -5.72 -6.23 0.48
C VAL A 7 -4.81 -6.03 -0.73
N PHE A 8 -3.50 -6.10 -0.54
CA PHE A 8 -2.56 -6.05 -1.65
C PHE A 8 -2.76 -7.21 -2.65
N GLU A 9 -2.92 -8.44 -2.15
CA GLU A 9 -3.17 -9.62 -2.98
C GLU A 9 -4.47 -9.46 -3.79
N GLU A 10 -5.55 -9.01 -3.16
CA GLU A 10 -6.83 -8.73 -3.83
C GLU A 10 -6.66 -7.72 -4.96
N ILE A 11 -6.04 -6.57 -4.68
CA ILE A 11 -5.83 -5.50 -5.67
C ILE A 11 -4.97 -6.01 -6.83
N THR A 12 -3.92 -6.76 -6.53
CA THR A 12 -2.99 -7.26 -7.54
C THR A 12 -3.66 -8.30 -8.42
N ARG A 13 -4.43 -9.24 -7.86
CA ARG A 13 -5.18 -10.22 -8.66
C ARG A 13 -6.20 -9.58 -9.60
N GLU A 14 -6.81 -8.47 -9.18
CA GLU A 14 -7.81 -7.76 -9.98
C GLU A 14 -7.20 -6.90 -11.09
N ASN A 15 -6.03 -6.31 -10.87
CA ASN A 15 -5.48 -5.25 -11.75
C ASN A 15 -4.20 -5.66 -12.48
N PHE A 16 -3.49 -6.66 -11.97
CA PHE A 16 -2.23 -7.19 -12.48
C PHE A 16 -2.23 -8.73 -12.40
N PRO A 17 -3.19 -9.41 -13.06
CA PRO A 17 -3.36 -10.85 -12.94
C PRO A 17 -2.15 -11.65 -13.44
N GLU A 18 -1.29 -11.07 -14.28
CA GLU A 18 -0.07 -11.72 -14.75
C GLU A 18 1.11 -11.66 -13.74
N LEU A 19 0.94 -10.97 -12.61
CA LEU A 19 1.99 -10.79 -11.62
C LEU A 19 2.16 -12.04 -10.75
N ASP A 20 3.39 -12.54 -10.65
CA ASP A 20 3.74 -13.74 -9.88
C ASP A 20 3.74 -13.43 -8.36
N LEU A 21 2.56 -13.56 -7.76
CA LEU A 21 2.35 -13.31 -6.33
C LEU A 21 3.18 -14.22 -5.42
N GLU A 22 3.55 -15.43 -5.87
CA GLU A 22 4.38 -16.32 -5.06
C GLU A 22 5.80 -15.78 -4.88
N LYS A 23 6.32 -15.04 -5.87
CA LYS A 23 7.60 -14.34 -5.76
C LYS A 23 7.47 -13.00 -5.05
N PHE A 24 6.35 -12.30 -5.27
CA PHE A 24 6.16 -10.94 -4.81
C PHE A 24 5.85 -10.87 -3.30
N LEU A 25 4.95 -11.73 -2.80
CA LEU A 25 4.50 -11.70 -1.41
C LEU A 25 5.62 -11.89 -0.39
N PRO A 26 6.62 -12.78 -0.59
CA PRO A 26 7.78 -12.86 0.29
C PRO A 26 8.58 -11.56 0.37
N ALA A 27 8.83 -10.89 -0.77
CA ALA A 27 9.56 -9.63 -0.80
C ALA A 27 8.80 -8.52 -0.07
N LEU A 28 7.48 -8.43 -0.31
CA LEU A 28 6.61 -7.49 0.39
C LEU A 28 6.57 -7.74 1.90
N ARG A 29 6.48 -9.01 2.32
CA ARG A 29 6.53 -9.40 3.76
C ARG A 29 7.82 -8.93 4.42
N GLU A 30 8.95 -9.08 3.76
CA GLU A 30 10.24 -8.62 4.29
C GLU A 30 10.33 -7.08 4.34
N GLU A 31 9.81 -6.38 3.34
CA GLU A 31 9.81 -4.92 3.34
C GLU A 31 8.92 -4.34 4.45
N ILE A 32 7.73 -4.90 4.65
CA ILE A 32 6.85 -4.59 5.78
C ILE A 32 7.59 -4.72 7.12
N LYS A 33 8.32 -5.83 7.33
CA LYS A 33 9.09 -6.04 8.57
C LYS A 33 10.20 -5.01 8.74
N ARG A 34 10.85 -4.61 7.64
CA ARG A 34 11.93 -3.61 7.66
C ARG A 34 11.46 -2.22 8.06
N LYS A 35 10.22 -1.86 7.74
CA LYS A 35 9.62 -0.58 8.14
C LYS A 35 9.46 -0.43 9.65
N LYS A 36 9.43 -1.53 10.41
CA LYS A 36 9.33 -1.54 11.88
C LYS A 36 8.17 -0.69 12.40
N TYR A 37 7.00 -0.80 11.76
CA TYR A 37 5.76 -0.19 12.24
C TYR A 37 5.55 -0.54 13.71
N ASP A 38 5.24 0.45 14.53
CA ASP A 38 4.93 0.21 15.93
C ASP A 38 3.46 -0.24 16.11
N LEU A 39 3.06 -0.53 17.35
CA LEU A 39 1.71 -1.01 17.64
C LEU A 39 0.63 0.01 17.25
N GLN A 40 0.94 1.30 17.33
CA GLN A 40 0.01 2.36 16.99
C GLN A 40 -0.17 2.44 15.47
N ASP A 41 0.93 2.42 14.72
CA ASP A 41 0.94 2.36 13.26
C ASP A 41 0.13 1.16 12.75
N GLU A 42 0.37 -0.03 13.33
CA GLU A 42 -0.37 -1.25 12.98
C GLU A 42 -1.87 -1.10 13.24
N THR A 43 -2.27 -0.51 14.38
CA THR A 43 -3.68 -0.29 14.73
C THR A 43 -4.36 0.71 13.79
N LEU A 44 -3.66 1.79 13.43
CA LEU A 44 -4.16 2.79 12.48
C LEU A 44 -4.36 2.17 11.10
N LEU A 45 -3.38 1.41 10.63
CA LEU A 45 -3.44 0.73 9.36
C LEU A 45 -4.58 -0.30 9.33
N GLU A 46 -4.75 -1.11 10.38
CA GLU A 46 -5.86 -2.05 10.47
C GLU A 46 -7.23 -1.36 10.47
N THR A 47 -7.33 -0.21 11.14
CA THR A 47 -8.56 0.61 11.13
C THR A 47 -8.82 1.13 9.71
N ALA A 48 -7.82 1.68 9.04
CA ALA A 48 -7.95 2.18 7.67
C ALA A 48 -8.34 1.07 6.68
N LEU A 49 -7.72 -0.11 6.77
CA LEU A 49 -8.02 -1.25 5.90
C LEU A 49 -9.40 -1.89 6.17
N ARG A 50 -9.99 -1.63 7.34
CA ARG A 50 -11.35 -2.07 7.69
C ARG A 50 -12.40 -1.04 7.29
N ASP A 51 -12.19 0.22 7.68
CA ASP A 51 -13.22 1.27 7.64
C ASP A 51 -13.13 2.11 6.35
N ASP A 52 -11.90 2.32 5.83
CA ASP A 52 -11.60 3.14 4.66
C ASP A 52 -10.90 2.35 3.53
N ARG A 53 -11.13 1.03 3.47
CA ARG A 53 -10.45 0.13 2.52
C ARG A 53 -10.49 0.64 1.07
N LYS A 54 -11.64 1.15 0.64
CA LYS A 54 -11.83 1.64 -0.72
C LYS A 54 -10.89 2.81 -1.01
N THR A 55 -10.78 3.76 -0.09
CA THR A 55 -9.88 4.91 -0.21
C THR A 55 -8.42 4.47 -0.29
N PHE A 56 -8.02 3.54 0.59
CA PHE A 56 -6.66 2.96 0.55
C PHE A 56 -6.35 2.33 -0.82
N LYS A 57 -7.29 1.53 -1.33
CA LYS A 57 -7.19 0.85 -2.63
C LYS A 57 -7.12 1.84 -3.79
N ASP A 58 -8.03 2.81 -3.83
CA ASP A 58 -8.10 3.80 -4.90
C ASP A 58 -6.82 4.63 -4.95
N SER A 59 -6.31 5.08 -3.80
CA SER A 59 -5.06 5.84 -3.73
C SER A 59 -3.86 5.02 -4.19
N PHE A 60 -3.79 3.74 -3.80
CA PHE A 60 -2.75 2.85 -4.30
C PHE A 60 -2.81 2.67 -5.83
N LEU A 61 -4.01 2.45 -6.37
CA LEU A 61 -4.21 2.28 -7.82
C LEU A 61 -3.87 3.55 -8.59
N GLU A 62 -4.26 4.73 -8.09
CA GLU A 62 -3.92 6.02 -8.67
C GLU A 62 -2.39 6.19 -8.78
N MET A 63 -1.64 5.88 -7.71
CA MET A 63 -0.18 5.95 -7.74
C MET A 63 0.45 4.99 -8.77
N LEU A 64 -0.11 3.79 -8.93
CA LEU A 64 0.34 2.84 -9.96
C LEU A 64 0.02 3.34 -11.37
N GLU A 65 -1.14 3.96 -11.57
CA GLU A 65 -1.51 4.55 -12.86
C GLU A 65 -0.63 5.74 -13.23
N GLU A 66 -0.33 6.61 -12.26
CA GLU A 66 0.61 7.71 -12.45
C GLU A 66 2.01 7.22 -12.81
N LYS A 67 2.48 6.16 -12.15
CA LYS A 67 3.77 5.55 -12.46
C LYS A 67 3.75 4.96 -13.87
N ALA A 68 2.75 4.14 -14.20
CA ALA A 68 2.62 3.54 -15.52
C ALA A 68 2.55 4.59 -16.64
N ALA A 69 1.89 5.73 -16.42
CA ALA A 69 1.79 6.80 -17.41
C ALA A 69 3.15 7.46 -17.75
N ARG A 70 4.16 7.31 -16.89
CA ARG A 70 5.51 7.86 -17.07
C ARG A 70 6.50 6.86 -17.67
N GLU A 71 6.17 5.57 -17.67
CA GLU A 71 7.03 4.50 -18.15
C GLU A 71 6.66 4.13 -19.60
N ASP A 72 7.66 3.96 -20.46
CA ASP A 72 7.45 3.59 -21.88
C ASP A 72 6.69 2.25 -22.03
N GLY A 73 6.80 1.35 -21.05
CA GLY A 73 6.09 0.07 -21.00
C GLY A 73 4.66 0.15 -20.44
N GLY A 74 4.20 1.30 -19.97
CA GLY A 74 2.88 1.45 -19.35
C GLY A 74 2.69 0.49 -18.17
N LYS A 75 1.50 -0.14 -18.09
CA LYS A 75 1.20 -1.14 -17.05
C LYS A 75 2.08 -2.40 -17.16
N ALA A 76 2.65 -2.71 -18.33
CA ALA A 76 3.51 -3.88 -18.50
C ALA A 76 4.87 -3.72 -17.78
N PHE A 77 5.26 -2.50 -17.42
CA PHE A 77 6.44 -2.22 -16.60
C PHE A 77 6.43 -3.05 -15.30
N PHE A 78 5.28 -3.19 -14.64
CA PHE A 78 5.13 -3.90 -13.36
C PHE A 78 5.37 -5.42 -13.44
N LEU A 79 5.48 -5.97 -14.65
CA LEU A 79 5.83 -7.38 -14.84
C LEU A 79 7.35 -7.63 -14.78
N SER A 80 8.17 -6.58 -14.86
CA SER A 80 9.62 -6.66 -14.69
C SER A 80 10.05 -6.69 -13.23
N ASP A 81 11.25 -7.18 -12.93
CA ASP A 81 11.80 -7.19 -11.56
C ASP A 81 11.91 -5.76 -10.97
N GLU A 82 12.24 -4.78 -11.80
CA GLU A 82 12.29 -3.36 -11.42
C GLU A 82 10.87 -2.84 -11.11
N GLY A 83 9.91 -3.10 -11.99
CA GLY A 83 8.53 -2.69 -11.77
C GLY A 83 7.90 -3.34 -10.55
N GLN A 84 8.23 -4.60 -10.25
CA GLN A 84 7.80 -5.26 -9.02
C GLN A 84 8.36 -4.58 -7.77
N SER A 85 9.65 -4.25 -7.78
CA SER A 85 10.28 -3.51 -6.69
C SER A 85 9.62 -2.14 -6.48
N GLU A 86 9.29 -1.46 -7.57
CA GLU A 86 8.59 -0.18 -7.53
C GLU A 86 7.15 -0.33 -7.00
N THR A 87 6.41 -1.38 -7.37
CA THR A 87 5.08 -1.65 -6.82
C THR A 87 5.12 -1.81 -5.29
N ILE A 88 6.15 -2.47 -4.74
CA ILE A 88 6.34 -2.56 -3.29
C ILE A 88 6.59 -1.16 -2.70
N SER A 89 7.46 -0.37 -3.33
CA SER A 89 7.78 0.99 -2.89
C SER A 89 6.54 1.89 -2.86
N ILE A 90 5.72 1.84 -3.91
CA ILE A 90 4.46 2.58 -4.02
C ILE A 90 3.48 2.13 -2.93
N LEU A 91 3.35 0.83 -2.69
CA LEU A 91 2.48 0.33 -1.62
C LEU A 91 2.93 0.83 -0.25
N MET A 92 4.24 0.80 0.04
CA MET A 92 4.77 1.29 1.31
C MET A 92 4.52 2.80 1.48
N THR A 93 4.67 3.57 0.40
CA THR A 93 4.37 5.01 0.42
C THR A 93 2.89 5.25 0.71
N ASN A 94 1.99 4.46 0.09
CA ASN A 94 0.55 4.56 0.36
C ASN A 94 0.19 4.21 1.82
N VAL A 95 0.87 3.21 2.40
CA VAL A 95 0.74 2.86 3.83
C VAL A 95 1.18 4.02 4.72
N GLU A 96 2.33 4.62 4.46
CA GLU A 96 2.85 5.75 5.22
C GLU A 96 1.91 6.96 5.14
N HIS A 97 1.43 7.31 3.94
CA HIS A 97 0.43 8.37 3.79
C HIS A 97 -0.88 8.09 4.54
N THR A 98 -1.32 6.82 4.57
CA THR A 98 -2.52 6.42 5.30
C THR A 98 -2.33 6.60 6.81
N ILE A 99 -1.20 6.16 7.34
CA ILE A 99 -0.84 6.31 8.74
C ILE A 99 -0.77 7.80 9.11
N ASP A 100 -0.06 8.60 8.32
CA ASP A 100 0.07 10.05 8.52
C ASP A 100 -1.28 10.78 8.48
N TYR A 101 -2.17 10.40 7.55
CA TYR A 101 -3.52 10.95 7.49
C TYR A 101 -4.29 10.69 8.79
N TYR A 102 -4.21 9.48 9.33
CA TYR A 102 -4.89 9.10 10.57
C TYR A 102 -4.31 9.82 11.79
N TYR A 103 -2.99 9.96 11.88
CA TYR A 103 -2.34 10.77 12.92
C TYR A 103 -2.81 12.22 12.88
N ASN A 104 -2.79 12.85 11.70
CA ASN A 104 -3.09 14.27 11.58
C ASN A 104 -4.59 14.60 11.64
N THR A 105 -5.43 13.71 11.14
CA THR A 105 -6.86 14.01 10.94
C THR A 105 -7.75 13.44 12.04
N ILE A 106 -7.45 12.24 12.54
CA ILE A 106 -8.27 11.58 13.57
C ILE A 106 -7.71 11.90 14.95
N ILE A 107 -6.42 11.66 15.18
CA ILE A 107 -5.81 11.91 16.49
C ILE A 107 -5.67 13.42 16.75
N GLY A 108 -5.19 14.20 15.77
CA GLY A 108 -5.05 15.65 15.90
C GLY A 108 -6.36 16.41 16.22
N LYS A 109 -7.51 15.94 15.72
CA LYS A 109 -8.82 16.54 16.05
C LYS A 109 -9.30 16.23 17.46
N HIS A 110 -8.92 15.08 18.03
CA HIS A 110 -9.28 14.72 19.41
C HIS A 110 -8.51 15.52 20.47
N PHE A 111 -7.33 16.05 20.14
CA PHE A 111 -6.51 16.83 21.09
C PHE A 111 -6.52 18.35 20.86
N SER A 112 -7.00 18.84 19.71
CA SER A 112 -7.13 20.29 19.44
C SER A 112 -8.46 20.90 19.94
N ALA A 113 -9.36 20.08 20.50
CA ALA A 113 -10.63 20.51 21.08
C ALA A 113 -10.56 20.74 22.61
N SER A 114 -9.36 20.94 23.16
CA SER A 114 -9.14 21.33 24.56
C SER A 114 -8.90 22.83 24.69
#